data_AF-A0A3M1L1S9-F1
#
_entry.id   AF-A0A3M1L1S9-F1
#
_cell.length_a   1.000
_cell.length_b   1.000
_cell.length_c   1.000
_cell.angle_alpha   90.00
_cell.angle_beta   90.00
_cell.angle_gamma   90.00
#
_symmetry.space_group_name_H-M   'P 1'
#
loop_
_entity.id
_entity.type
_entity.pdbx_description
1 polymer ?
#
loop_
_entity_poly.entity_id
_entity_poly.type
_entity_poly.pdbx_seq_one_letter_code
_entity_poly.pdbx_strand_id
1 'polypeptide(L)'
;KEWQQLSGNKSGNPIAEEASSFRGVSCLQCGLYDLTETNEADRFKTYGLPGILSNLEIEAITKAEFDRLLIATSKKINTPIPKSRFNYCLGFMKLRNYRESRLNWRFTYQGDLKDIAEAYKVIVLTQIQVWQPDNYWVSQINKQLKKQALVSYVLPFPVAEIRNRLRLPMHFQIYPISDRTSIHDPSPPYSIAFGQSALLIDTLAHWLKSKGGESWII
;
A
#
# COMPACT_ATOMS: atom_id res chain seq x y z
N LYS A 1 16.58 15.59 -7.55
CA LYS A 1 17.60 15.39 -6.50
C LYS A 1 17.03 14.68 -5.27
N GLU A 2 15.86 15.08 -4.76
CA GLU A 2 15.26 14.51 -3.54
C GLU A 2 14.87 13.01 -3.64
N TRP A 3 14.23 12.57 -4.72
CA TRP A 3 13.85 11.16 -4.88
C TRP A 3 15.04 10.20 -5.09
N GLN A 4 16.16 10.67 -5.64
CA GLN A 4 17.37 9.87 -5.88
C GLN A 4 18.01 9.45 -4.55
N GLN A 5 17.93 10.31 -3.55
CA GLN A 5 18.42 10.03 -2.20
C GLN A 5 17.46 9.09 -1.44
N LEU A 6 16.14 9.24 -1.63
CA LEU A 6 15.12 8.46 -0.93
C LEU A 6 14.91 7.04 -1.49
N SER A 7 15.01 6.86 -2.80
CA SER A 7 14.73 5.57 -3.46
C SER A 7 15.91 4.61 -3.48
N GLY A 8 17.13 5.09 -3.21
CA GLY A 8 18.37 4.31 -3.42
C GLY A 8 18.60 3.92 -4.90
N ASN A 9 17.73 4.34 -5.82
CA ASN A 9 17.77 3.99 -7.22
C ASN A 9 18.72 4.95 -7.95
N LYS A 10 19.82 4.40 -8.47
CA LYS A 10 20.89 5.18 -9.14
C LYS A 10 20.58 5.46 -10.62
N SER A 11 19.58 4.82 -11.21
CA SER A 11 19.41 4.78 -12.68
C SER A 11 18.00 5.06 -13.22
N GLY A 12 17.02 5.44 -12.40
CA GLY A 12 15.67 5.77 -12.92
C GLY A 12 14.80 6.54 -11.93
N ASN A 13 13.96 7.45 -12.45
CA ASN A 13 13.01 8.25 -11.67
C ASN A 13 11.79 7.38 -11.31
N PRO A 14 11.51 7.08 -10.02
CA PRO A 14 10.38 6.23 -9.62
C PRO A 14 9.03 6.72 -10.16
N ILE A 15 8.84 8.03 -10.29
CA ILE A 15 7.62 8.62 -10.85
C ILE A 15 7.52 8.28 -12.36
N ALA A 16 8.63 8.36 -13.09
CA ALA A 16 8.67 8.04 -14.52
C ALA A 16 8.54 6.53 -14.77
N GLU A 17 9.13 5.70 -13.92
CA GLU A 17 8.98 4.24 -13.96
C GLU A 17 7.51 3.85 -13.73
N GLU A 18 6.85 4.45 -12.74
CA GLU A 18 5.43 4.21 -12.48
C GLU A 18 4.54 4.69 -13.64
N ALA A 19 4.83 5.87 -14.19
CA ALA A 19 4.08 6.45 -15.31
C ALA A 19 4.26 5.68 -16.62
N SER A 20 5.43 5.09 -16.85
CA SER A 20 5.74 4.28 -18.04
C SER A 20 5.33 2.81 -17.90
N SER A 21 5.04 2.34 -16.68
CA SER A 21 4.52 1.00 -16.47
C SER A 21 3.04 0.92 -16.85
N PHE A 22 2.72 0.00 -17.78
CA PHE A 22 1.34 -0.26 -18.22
C PHE A 22 0.42 -0.74 -17.06
N ARG A 23 0.97 -1.41 -16.05
CA ARG A 23 0.20 -1.96 -14.90
C ARG A 23 0.65 -1.43 -13.54
N GLY A 24 1.46 -0.37 -13.53
CA GLY A 24 2.12 0.15 -12.34
C GLY A 24 3.24 -0.75 -11.83
N VAL A 25 3.99 -0.28 -10.83
CA VAL A 25 4.93 -1.11 -10.08
C VAL A 25 4.22 -1.54 -8.81
N SER A 26 4.20 -2.86 -8.53
CA SER A 26 3.34 -3.41 -7.47
C SER A 26 3.96 -3.24 -6.07
N CYS A 27 4.13 -2.00 -5.63
CA CYS A 27 4.88 -1.63 -4.42
C CYS A 27 4.26 -2.11 -3.10
N LEU A 28 2.98 -2.49 -3.12
CA LEU A 28 2.25 -3.00 -1.96
C LEU A 28 1.83 -4.46 -2.09
N GLN A 29 2.31 -5.19 -3.10
CA GLN A 29 1.98 -6.60 -3.27
C GLN A 29 2.69 -7.45 -2.24
N CYS A 30 2.02 -8.46 -1.69
CA CYS A 30 2.62 -9.46 -0.83
C CYS A 30 2.43 -10.85 -1.42
N GLY A 31 3.38 -11.73 -1.15
CA GLY A 31 3.27 -13.16 -1.42
C GLY A 31 2.47 -13.84 -0.31
N LEU A 32 1.50 -14.65 -0.68
CA LEU A 32 0.67 -15.42 0.25
C LEU A 32 0.79 -16.91 -0.02
N TYR A 33 0.96 -17.67 1.05
CA TYR A 33 0.77 -19.10 1.09
C TYR A 33 -0.58 -19.38 1.75
N ASP A 34 -1.57 -19.73 0.95
CA ASP A 34 -2.96 -19.92 1.36
C ASP A 34 -3.16 -21.30 1.98
N LEU A 35 -3.32 -21.35 3.32
CA LEU A 35 -3.57 -22.60 4.03
C LEU A 35 -5.03 -23.05 3.94
N THR A 36 -5.93 -22.17 3.50
CA THR A 36 -7.36 -22.50 3.30
C THR A 36 -7.59 -23.16 1.94
N GLU A 37 -6.63 -23.01 1.02
CA GLU A 37 -6.70 -23.57 -0.32
C GLU A 37 -6.41 -25.09 -0.29
N THR A 38 -7.37 -25.86 -0.81
CA THR A 38 -7.31 -27.33 -0.84
C THR A 38 -6.37 -27.81 -1.94
N ASN A 39 -6.31 -27.11 -3.07
CA ASN A 39 -5.38 -27.43 -4.13
C ASN A 39 -3.98 -26.87 -3.83
N GLU A 40 -3.02 -27.74 -3.54
CA GLU A 40 -1.66 -27.34 -3.18
C GLU A 40 -0.95 -26.50 -4.26
N ALA A 41 -1.30 -26.71 -5.54
CA ALA A 41 -0.79 -25.93 -6.66
C ALA A 41 -1.19 -24.45 -6.59
N ASP A 42 -2.39 -24.18 -6.07
CA ASP A 42 -3.01 -22.85 -6.06
C ASP A 42 -2.74 -22.07 -4.77
N ARG A 43 -2.05 -22.67 -3.80
CA ARG A 43 -1.75 -22.02 -2.51
C ARG A 43 -0.88 -20.78 -2.64
N PHE A 44 -0.09 -20.64 -3.70
CA PHE A 44 0.86 -19.54 -3.86
C PHE A 44 0.22 -18.38 -4.63
N LYS A 45 -0.27 -17.38 -3.88
CA LYS A 45 -1.04 -16.24 -4.38
C LYS A 45 -0.32 -14.92 -4.14
N THR A 46 -0.75 -13.87 -4.83
CA THR A 46 -0.25 -12.50 -4.64
C THR A 46 -1.43 -11.59 -4.36
N TYR A 47 -1.44 -10.88 -3.23
CA TYR A 47 -2.50 -9.93 -2.88
C TYR A 47 -1.88 -8.58 -2.51
N GLY A 48 -2.65 -7.51 -2.69
CA GLY A 48 -2.25 -6.19 -2.18
C GLY A 48 -2.38 -6.12 -0.66
N LEU A 49 -1.39 -5.51 0.00
CA LEU A 49 -1.36 -5.28 1.44
C LEU A 49 -2.69 -4.70 1.99
N PRO A 50 -3.34 -3.71 1.37
CA PRO A 50 -4.63 -3.20 1.84
C PRO A 50 -5.74 -4.26 1.96
N GLY A 51 -5.79 -5.21 1.02
CA GLY A 51 -6.75 -6.32 1.06
C GLY A 51 -6.42 -7.32 2.16
N ILE A 52 -5.13 -7.57 2.37
CA ILE A 52 -4.62 -8.43 3.45
C ILE A 52 -4.98 -7.86 4.82
N LEU A 53 -4.64 -6.58 5.06
CA LEU A 53 -4.93 -5.91 6.32
C LEU A 53 -6.43 -5.84 6.62
N SER A 54 -7.25 -5.67 5.58
CA SER A 54 -8.70 -5.56 5.73
C SER A 54 -9.36 -6.88 6.10
N ASN A 55 -9.00 -7.96 5.39
CA ASN A 55 -9.87 -9.13 5.29
C ASN A 55 -9.24 -10.44 5.75
N LEU A 56 -7.92 -10.47 6.00
CA LEU A 56 -7.21 -11.73 6.19
C LEU A 56 -6.68 -11.88 7.62
N GLU A 57 -6.70 -13.12 8.10
CA GLU A 57 -5.90 -13.55 9.24
C GLU A 57 -4.60 -14.14 8.71
N ILE A 58 -3.48 -13.54 9.08
CA ILE A 58 -2.17 -13.87 8.50
C ILE A 58 -1.14 -14.21 9.56
N GLU A 59 -0.11 -14.92 9.13
CA GLU A 59 1.15 -15.10 9.82
C GLU A 59 2.26 -14.62 8.89
N ALA A 60 3.01 -13.60 9.31
CA ALA A 60 4.13 -13.12 8.52
C ALA A 60 5.31 -14.10 8.61
N ILE A 61 5.93 -14.35 7.46
CA ILE A 61 7.05 -15.27 7.30
C ILE A 61 8.17 -14.61 6.50
N THR A 62 9.36 -15.17 6.58
CA THR A 62 10.49 -14.69 5.78
C THR A 62 10.38 -15.14 4.33
N LYS A 63 11.03 -14.41 3.43
CA LYS A 63 11.15 -14.84 2.01
C LYS A 63 11.79 -16.23 1.90
N ALA A 64 12.81 -16.51 2.71
CA ALA A 64 13.49 -17.81 2.70
C ALA A 64 12.55 -18.96 3.12
N GLU A 65 11.66 -18.74 4.09
CA GLU A 65 10.62 -19.71 4.45
C GLU A 65 9.61 -19.91 3.32
N PHE A 66 9.15 -18.81 2.71
CA PHE A 66 8.23 -18.86 1.57
C PHE A 66 8.82 -19.65 0.39
N ASP A 67 10.08 -19.38 0.04
CA ASP A 67 10.79 -20.06 -1.05
C ASP A 67 10.98 -21.56 -0.74
N ARG A 68 11.26 -21.91 0.52
CA ARG A 68 11.34 -23.32 0.97
C ARG A 68 9.99 -24.03 0.82
N LEU A 69 8.89 -23.40 1.23
CA LEU A 69 7.54 -23.93 1.04
C LEU A 69 7.24 -24.15 -0.44
N LEU A 70 7.52 -23.15 -1.28
CA LEU A 70 7.30 -23.22 -2.73
C LEU A 70 8.07 -24.37 -3.37
N ILE A 71 9.36 -24.52 -3.05
CA ILE A 71 10.19 -25.61 -3.58
C ILE A 71 9.68 -26.97 -3.10
N ALA A 72 9.34 -27.10 -1.81
CA ALA A 72 8.84 -28.35 -1.25
C ALA A 72 7.51 -28.76 -1.89
N THR A 73 6.56 -27.83 -2.02
CA THR A 73 5.26 -28.09 -2.66
C THR A 73 5.45 -28.45 -4.12
N SER A 74 6.22 -27.67 -4.88
CA SER A 74 6.47 -27.94 -6.31
C SER A 74 7.06 -29.34 -6.55
N LYS A 75 7.99 -29.79 -5.69
CA LYS A 75 8.51 -31.17 -5.72
C LYS A 75 7.44 -32.21 -5.40
N LYS A 76 6.64 -31.97 -4.36
CA LYS A 76 5.59 -32.89 -3.91
C LYS A 76 4.51 -33.12 -4.97
N ILE A 77 4.06 -32.07 -5.64
CA ILE A 77 2.99 -32.14 -6.66
C ILE A 77 3.52 -32.35 -8.08
N ASN A 78 4.84 -32.51 -8.24
CA ASN A 78 5.53 -32.63 -9.53
C ASN A 78 5.10 -31.58 -10.57
N THR A 79 4.84 -30.34 -10.12
CA THR A 79 4.36 -29.25 -10.98
C THR A 79 5.19 -27.99 -10.68
N PRO A 80 5.76 -27.32 -11.70
CA PRO A 80 6.48 -26.06 -11.52
C PRO A 80 5.57 -24.94 -11.02
N ILE A 81 5.97 -24.25 -9.95
CA ILE A 81 5.29 -23.05 -9.45
C ILE A 81 6.14 -21.82 -9.85
N PRO A 82 5.61 -20.88 -10.66
CA PRO A 82 6.38 -19.73 -11.13
C PRO A 82 6.87 -18.84 -9.98
N LYS A 83 8.19 -18.73 -9.79
CA LYS A 83 8.79 -17.91 -8.73
C LYS A 83 8.83 -16.42 -9.06
N SER A 84 8.91 -16.08 -10.35
CA SER A 84 9.13 -14.71 -10.84
C SER A 84 8.06 -13.72 -10.37
N ARG A 85 6.80 -14.18 -10.21
CA ARG A 85 5.69 -13.35 -9.73
C ARG A 85 5.85 -12.85 -8.29
N PHE A 86 6.81 -13.40 -7.54
CA PHE A 86 7.07 -13.05 -6.14
C PHE A 86 8.30 -12.15 -5.96
N ASN A 87 9.05 -11.85 -7.03
CA ASN A 87 10.33 -11.13 -6.95
C ASN A 87 10.21 -9.72 -6.35
N TYR A 88 9.08 -9.05 -6.58
CA TYR A 88 8.84 -7.66 -6.18
C TYR A 88 7.82 -7.53 -5.05
N CYS A 89 7.54 -8.62 -4.32
CA CYS A 89 6.63 -8.57 -3.19
C CYS A 89 7.27 -7.86 -1.99
N LEU A 90 6.50 -6.96 -1.38
CA LEU A 90 6.82 -6.23 -0.15
C LEU A 90 7.13 -7.15 1.03
N GLY A 91 6.38 -8.26 1.12
CA GLY A 91 6.47 -9.20 2.23
C GLY A 91 5.79 -10.53 1.90
N PHE A 92 5.99 -11.50 2.79
CA PHE A 92 5.52 -12.87 2.63
C PHE A 92 4.73 -13.28 3.86
N MET A 93 3.60 -13.95 3.64
CA MET A 93 2.67 -14.35 4.69
C MET A 93 2.09 -15.74 4.41
N LYS A 94 1.68 -16.42 5.47
CA LYS A 94 0.69 -17.50 5.38
C LYS A 94 -0.69 -16.91 5.65
N LEU A 95 -1.67 -17.24 4.81
CA LEU A 95 -3.07 -16.96 5.07
C LEU A 95 -3.63 -18.12 5.90
N ARG A 96 -4.12 -17.78 7.11
CA ARG A 96 -4.72 -18.73 8.05
C ARG A 96 -6.21 -18.87 7.80
N ASN A 97 -6.93 -17.75 7.75
CA ASN A 97 -8.37 -17.69 7.50
C ASN A 97 -8.77 -16.37 6.82
N TYR A 98 -9.94 -16.37 6.21
CA TYR A 98 -10.64 -15.14 5.84
C TYR A 98 -11.45 -14.65 7.05
N ARG A 99 -11.43 -13.34 7.30
CA ARG A 99 -12.20 -12.73 8.37
C ARG A 99 -13.63 -12.50 7.91
N GLU A 100 -14.58 -12.74 8.81
CA GLU A 100 -16.00 -12.46 8.57
C GLU A 100 -16.27 -10.94 8.49
N SER A 101 -15.59 -10.16 9.32
CA SER A 101 -15.70 -8.70 9.35
C SER A 101 -14.38 -8.03 8.97
N ARG A 102 -14.48 -6.95 8.19
CA ARG A 102 -13.35 -6.12 7.82
C ARG A 102 -12.76 -5.42 9.05
N LEU A 103 -11.44 -5.49 9.21
CA LEU A 103 -10.73 -4.75 10.25
C LEU A 103 -10.47 -3.31 9.85
N ASN A 104 -10.51 -2.44 10.85
CA ASN A 104 -10.04 -1.06 10.73
C ASN A 104 -8.52 -1.03 10.75
N TRP A 105 -7.94 -0.33 9.79
CA TRP A 105 -6.51 -0.04 9.72
C TRP A 105 -6.32 1.26 8.93
N ARG A 106 -5.15 1.87 9.08
CA ARG A 106 -4.76 3.07 8.34
C ARG A 106 -3.26 3.07 8.08
N PHE A 107 -2.82 3.83 7.09
CA PHE A 107 -1.41 4.16 7.00
C PHE A 107 -1.05 5.18 8.07
N THR A 108 0.22 5.22 8.45
CA THR A 108 0.76 6.25 9.32
C THR A 108 2.09 6.76 8.78
N TYR A 109 2.36 8.04 9.00
CA TYR A 109 3.63 8.69 8.67
C TYR A 109 4.24 9.29 9.93
N GLN A 110 5.55 9.09 10.13
CA GLN A 110 6.22 9.59 11.34
C GLN A 110 6.46 11.11 11.33
N GLY A 111 6.51 11.72 10.14
CA GLY A 111 6.69 13.16 9.98
C GLY A 111 5.36 13.92 10.07
N ASP A 112 5.41 15.20 9.69
CA ASP A 112 4.24 16.04 9.49
C ASP A 112 3.75 15.89 8.04
N LEU A 113 2.45 15.66 7.85
CA LEU A 113 1.87 15.54 6.52
C LEU A 113 1.32 16.85 5.96
N LYS A 114 1.26 17.93 6.75
CA LYS A 114 0.63 19.19 6.36
C LYS A 114 1.27 19.78 5.09
N ASP A 115 2.56 20.08 5.13
CA ASP A 115 3.27 20.67 3.99
C ASP A 115 3.27 19.75 2.76
N ILE A 116 3.30 18.43 3.00
CA ILE A 116 3.25 17.41 1.97
C ILE A 116 1.88 17.41 1.26
N ALA A 117 0.79 17.49 2.02
CA ALA A 117 -0.57 17.48 1.52
C ALA A 117 -0.92 18.80 0.80
N GLU A 118 -0.46 19.93 1.33
CA GLU A 118 -0.67 21.27 0.76
C GLU A 118 0.17 21.53 -0.50
N ALA A 119 1.19 20.70 -0.78
CA ALA A 119 1.96 20.82 -2.00
C ALA A 119 1.19 20.38 -3.27
N TYR A 120 0.11 19.60 -3.13
CA TYR A 120 -0.71 19.05 -4.22
C TYR A 120 0.10 18.58 -5.44
N LYS A 121 1.04 17.67 -5.20
CA LYS A 121 1.89 17.10 -6.25
C LYS A 121 2.22 15.65 -5.92
N VAL A 122 2.53 14.87 -6.96
CA VAL A 122 3.11 13.54 -6.78
C VAL A 122 4.50 13.67 -6.14
N ILE A 123 4.74 12.89 -5.09
CA ILE A 123 6.03 12.81 -4.40
C ILE A 123 6.43 11.36 -4.14
N VAL A 124 7.70 11.14 -3.79
CA VAL A 124 8.17 9.84 -3.33
C VAL A 124 8.30 9.88 -1.80
N LEU A 125 7.49 9.09 -1.10
CA LEU A 125 7.51 8.99 0.36
C LEU A 125 8.17 7.69 0.82
N THR A 126 8.97 7.79 1.87
CA THR A 126 9.46 6.65 2.66
C THR A 126 8.88 6.74 4.08
N GLN A 127 9.24 5.81 4.96
CA GLN A 127 8.76 5.79 6.37
C GLN A 127 7.24 5.65 6.54
N ILE A 128 6.54 5.22 5.48
CA ILE A 128 5.14 4.82 5.59
C ILE A 128 5.04 3.56 6.45
N GLN A 129 4.04 3.54 7.31
CA GLN A 129 3.71 2.44 8.22
C GLN A 129 2.23 2.13 8.15
N VAL A 130 1.83 1.03 8.78
CA VAL A 130 0.45 0.64 9.04
C VAL A 130 0.22 0.68 10.54
N TRP A 131 -0.93 1.24 10.92
CA TRP A 131 -1.52 1.09 12.23
C TRP A 131 -2.69 0.10 12.15
N GLN A 132 -2.58 -0.98 12.92
CA GLN A 132 -3.60 -2.02 13.08
C GLN A 132 -3.38 -2.69 14.45
N PRO A 133 -4.06 -2.25 15.52
CA PRO A 133 -3.72 -2.63 16.90
C PRO A 133 -3.86 -4.13 17.16
N ASP A 134 -4.83 -4.79 16.54
CA ASP A 134 -5.12 -6.22 16.76
C ASP A 134 -4.26 -7.17 15.91
N ASN A 135 -3.29 -6.64 15.15
CA ASN A 135 -2.45 -7.45 14.28
C ASN A 135 -1.04 -7.63 14.87
N TYR A 136 -0.79 -8.80 15.45
CA TYR A 136 0.51 -9.19 16.00
C TYR A 136 1.68 -9.05 15.01
N TRP A 137 1.41 -9.24 13.72
CA TRP A 137 2.43 -9.23 12.66
C TRP A 137 2.68 -7.85 12.06
N VAL A 138 1.97 -6.80 12.50
CA VAL A 138 2.08 -5.44 11.95
C VAL A 138 3.50 -4.89 12.04
N SER A 139 4.25 -5.27 13.08
CA SER A 139 5.65 -4.86 13.26
C SER A 139 6.56 -5.35 12.13
N GLN A 140 6.36 -6.60 11.68
CA GLN A 140 7.12 -7.20 10.59
C GLN A 140 6.76 -6.58 9.23
N ILE A 141 5.47 -6.29 9.01
CA ILE A 141 4.99 -5.54 7.83
C ILE A 141 5.66 -4.16 7.80
N ASN A 142 5.62 -3.44 8.93
CA ASN A 142 6.20 -2.10 9.05
C ASN A 142 7.71 -2.08 8.84
N LYS A 143 8.43 -3.15 9.24
CA LYS A 143 9.88 -3.26 9.00
C LYS A 143 10.24 -3.22 7.51
N GLN A 144 9.38 -3.78 6.65
CA GLN A 144 9.57 -3.75 5.19
C GLN A 144 9.00 -2.47 4.58
N LEU A 145 7.80 -2.08 4.97
CA LEU A 145 7.08 -0.93 4.40
C LEU A 145 7.81 0.39 4.62
N LYS A 146 8.40 0.62 5.80
CA LYS A 146 9.15 1.85 6.10
C LYS A 146 10.29 2.15 5.12
N LYS A 147 10.87 1.10 4.55
CA LYS A 147 12.02 1.19 3.64
C LYS A 147 11.62 1.44 2.20
N GLN A 148 10.34 1.25 1.86
CA GLN A 148 9.87 1.43 0.51
C GLN A 148 9.78 2.91 0.17
N ALA A 149 10.30 3.25 -1.00
CA ALA A 149 10.10 4.54 -1.64
C ALA A 149 8.85 4.44 -2.51
N LEU A 150 7.74 4.97 -2.00
CA LEU A 150 6.42 4.87 -2.61
C LEU A 150 6.10 6.17 -3.35
N VAL A 151 5.86 6.07 -4.66
CA VAL A 151 5.21 7.14 -5.42
C VAL A 151 3.83 7.36 -4.80
N SER A 152 3.62 8.55 -4.26
CA SER A 152 2.52 8.86 -3.35
C SER A 152 1.89 10.20 -3.71
N TYR A 153 0.59 10.32 -3.45
CA TYR A 153 -0.14 11.58 -3.47
C TYR A 153 -0.91 11.70 -2.15
N VAL A 154 -0.63 12.73 -1.37
CA VAL A 154 -1.28 12.99 -0.09
C VAL A 154 -2.26 14.15 -0.25
N LEU A 155 -3.44 14.02 0.36
CA LEU A 155 -4.49 15.03 0.32
C LEU A 155 -4.91 15.45 1.73
N PRO A 156 -5.18 16.74 1.98
CA PRO A 156 -5.52 17.28 3.29
C PRO A 156 -6.99 17.07 3.66
N PHE A 157 -7.58 15.95 3.23
CA PHE A 157 -8.97 15.61 3.52
C PHE A 157 -9.13 14.09 3.72
N PRO A 158 -10.12 13.66 4.53
CA PRO A 158 -10.45 12.25 4.69
C PRO A 158 -10.88 11.57 3.39
N VAL A 159 -10.73 10.25 3.33
CA VAL A 159 -11.03 9.43 2.13
C VAL A 159 -12.46 9.63 1.60
N ALA A 160 -13.46 9.67 2.49
CA ALA A 160 -14.86 9.82 2.09
C ALA A 160 -15.10 11.16 1.37
N GLU A 161 -14.50 12.23 1.89
CA GLU A 161 -14.59 13.55 1.32
C GLU A 161 -13.90 13.63 -0.04
N ILE A 162 -12.68 13.08 -0.16
CA ILE A 162 -11.97 13.03 -1.44
C ILE A 162 -12.74 12.22 -2.48
N ARG A 163 -13.29 11.06 -2.12
CA ARG A 163 -14.12 10.27 -3.04
C ARG A 163 -15.29 11.06 -3.57
N ASN A 164 -15.97 11.83 -2.71
CA ASN A 164 -17.09 12.66 -3.11
C ASN A 164 -16.64 13.83 -4.01
N ARG A 165 -15.65 14.61 -3.55
CA ARG A 165 -15.15 15.80 -4.27
C ARG A 165 -14.60 15.46 -5.66
N LEU A 166 -13.87 14.36 -5.78
CA LEU A 166 -13.25 13.90 -7.03
C LEU A 166 -14.11 12.87 -7.80
N ARG A 167 -15.31 12.52 -7.30
CA ARG A 167 -16.20 11.50 -7.88
C ARG A 167 -15.49 10.17 -8.17
N LEU A 168 -14.64 9.74 -7.24
CA LEU A 168 -13.83 8.52 -7.42
C LEU A 168 -14.70 7.26 -7.29
N PRO A 169 -14.48 6.24 -8.14
CA PRO A 169 -15.13 4.94 -7.99
C PRO A 169 -14.87 4.30 -6.62
N MET A 170 -15.80 3.48 -6.13
CA MET A 170 -15.67 2.80 -4.84
C MET A 170 -14.40 1.94 -4.70
N HIS A 171 -13.94 1.34 -5.79
CA HIS A 171 -12.73 0.51 -5.81
C HIS A 171 -11.44 1.32 -6.06
N PHE A 172 -11.51 2.64 -6.20
CA PHE A 172 -10.32 3.48 -6.35
C PHE A 172 -9.40 3.33 -5.15
N GLN A 173 -8.10 3.14 -5.41
CA GLN A 173 -7.09 2.86 -4.38
C GLN A 173 -6.62 4.15 -3.71
N ILE A 174 -7.44 4.61 -2.77
CA ILE A 174 -7.14 5.70 -1.86
C ILE A 174 -7.42 5.25 -0.43
N TYR A 175 -6.51 5.57 0.46
CA TYR A 175 -6.44 5.01 1.80
C TYR A 175 -6.34 6.11 2.85
N PRO A 176 -6.82 5.87 4.08
CA PRO A 176 -6.61 6.80 5.18
C PRO A 176 -5.14 6.82 5.59
N ILE A 177 -4.62 8.00 5.92
CA ILE A 177 -3.30 8.16 6.54
C ILE A 177 -3.37 9.14 7.71
N SER A 178 -2.71 8.79 8.81
CA SER A 178 -2.46 9.70 9.93
C SER A 178 -0.98 10.08 9.96
N ASP A 179 -0.67 11.29 10.39
CA ASP A 179 0.68 11.68 10.77
C ASP A 179 0.91 11.43 12.27
N ARG A 180 2.04 11.91 12.81
CA ARG A 180 2.36 11.77 14.23
C ARG A 180 1.38 12.48 15.17
N THR A 181 0.67 13.52 14.72
CA THR A 181 -0.23 14.31 15.56
C THR A 181 -1.65 13.76 15.56
N SER A 182 -2.04 13.04 14.49
CA SER A 182 -3.40 12.55 14.27
C SER A 182 -3.55 11.02 14.34
N ILE A 183 -2.55 10.31 14.87
CA ILE A 183 -2.57 8.83 14.94
C ILE A 183 -3.68 8.29 15.85
N HIS A 184 -4.02 9.02 16.90
CA HIS A 184 -5.06 8.66 17.88
C HIS A 184 -6.44 9.21 17.49
N ASP A 185 -6.54 9.99 16.43
CA ASP A 185 -7.81 10.55 16.00
C ASP A 185 -8.75 9.45 15.50
N PRO A 186 -10.05 9.50 15.82
CA PRO A 186 -11.01 8.51 15.37
C PRO A 186 -11.12 8.49 13.84
N SER A 187 -10.99 9.64 13.20
CA SER A 187 -10.98 9.80 11.75
C SER A 187 -9.64 10.38 11.28
N PRO A 188 -8.88 9.67 10.43
CA PRO A 188 -7.66 10.18 9.82
C PRO A 188 -7.96 11.46 9.00
N PRO A 189 -7.27 12.58 9.28
CA PRO A 189 -7.53 13.85 8.61
C PRO A 189 -7.01 13.87 7.15
N TYR A 190 -6.07 12.97 6.82
CA TYR A 190 -5.46 12.90 5.50
C TYR A 190 -5.86 11.62 4.77
N SER A 191 -5.69 11.66 3.45
CA SER A 191 -5.76 10.49 2.59
C SER A 191 -4.53 10.39 1.70
N ILE A 192 -4.21 9.16 1.30
CA ILE A 192 -3.05 8.85 0.48
C ILE A 192 -3.42 7.86 -0.63
N ALA A 193 -2.93 8.12 -1.83
CA ALA A 193 -2.90 7.19 -2.94
C ALA A 193 -1.46 6.82 -3.30
N PHE A 194 -1.26 5.64 -3.87
CA PHE A 194 0.07 5.14 -4.27
C PHE A 194 0.12 4.77 -5.75
N GLY A 195 1.34 4.76 -6.31
CA GLY A 195 1.62 4.28 -7.66
C GLY A 195 0.78 4.98 -8.72
N GLN A 196 0.23 4.22 -9.67
CA GLN A 196 -0.70 4.75 -10.68
C GLN A 196 -1.90 5.50 -10.08
N SER A 197 -2.41 5.12 -8.91
CA SER A 197 -3.53 5.85 -8.29
C SER A 197 -3.10 7.24 -7.81
N ALA A 198 -1.85 7.39 -7.36
CA ALA A 198 -1.28 8.71 -7.05
C ALA A 198 -1.19 9.59 -8.30
N LEU A 199 -0.75 9.02 -9.43
CA LEU A 199 -0.66 9.73 -10.71
C LEU A 199 -2.04 10.15 -11.24
N LEU A 200 -3.04 9.29 -11.09
CA LEU A 200 -4.43 9.61 -11.47
C LEU A 200 -5.02 10.71 -10.59
N ILE A 201 -4.72 10.73 -9.29
CA ILE A 201 -5.13 11.83 -8.43
C ILE A 201 -4.51 13.15 -8.89
N ASP A 202 -3.25 13.16 -9.31
CA ASP A 202 -2.57 14.39 -9.78
C ASP A 202 -3.28 15.04 -10.97
N THR A 203 -3.79 14.24 -11.92
CA THR A 203 -4.55 14.76 -13.07
C THR A 203 -5.92 15.32 -12.67
N LEU A 204 -6.50 14.84 -11.57
CA LEU A 204 -7.79 15.28 -11.03
C LEU A 204 -7.64 16.41 -9.99
N ALA A 205 -6.49 16.56 -9.36
CA ALA A 205 -6.30 17.45 -8.22
C ALA A 205 -6.43 18.93 -8.58
N HIS A 206 -6.34 19.31 -9.86
CA HIS A 206 -6.63 20.69 -10.29
C HIS A 206 -8.03 21.15 -9.88
N TRP A 207 -9.02 20.23 -9.84
CA TRP A 207 -10.38 20.51 -9.35
C TRP A 207 -10.45 20.81 -7.85
N LEU A 208 -9.47 20.35 -7.07
CA LEU A 208 -9.35 20.67 -5.64
C LEU A 208 -8.64 22.00 -5.44
N LYS A 209 -7.60 22.30 -6.25
CA LYS A 209 -6.88 23.58 -6.21
C LYS A 209 -7.78 24.75 -6.58
N SER A 210 -8.62 24.60 -7.61
CA SER A 210 -9.49 25.68 -8.09
C SER A 210 -10.62 26.04 -7.12
N LYS A 211 -10.96 25.14 -6.19
CA LYS A 211 -11.92 25.40 -5.09
C LYS A 211 -11.27 25.82 -3.78
N GLY A 212 -9.94 25.95 -3.75
CA GLY A 212 -9.14 26.33 -2.58
C GLY A 212 -8.60 27.75 -2.64
N GLY A 213 -9.24 28.64 -3.41
CA GLY A 213 -8.98 30.08 -3.36
C GLY A 213 -9.73 30.79 -2.24
N GLU A 214 -10.87 30.28 -1.79
CA GLU A 214 -11.60 30.85 -0.66
C GLU A 214 -12.32 29.74 0.12
N SER A 215 -11.86 29.54 1.36
CA SER A 215 -12.69 28.98 2.41
C SER A 215 -13.87 29.91 2.64
N TRP A 216 -15.06 29.52 2.19
CA TRP A 216 -16.29 30.02 2.80
C TRP A 216 -17.12 28.83 3.27
N ILE A 217 -17.12 28.68 4.59
CA ILE A 217 -18.26 28.17 5.34
C ILE A 217 -19.42 29.15 5.07
N ILE A 218 -20.56 28.63 4.62
CA ILE A 218 -21.89 29.14 4.96
C ILE A 218 -22.73 27.92 5.31
#